data_AF-A0A4Y8WLE3-F1
#
_entry.id   AF-A0A4Y8WLE3-F1
#
_cell.length_a   1.000
_cell.length_b   1.000
_cell.length_c   1.000
_cell.angle_alpha   90.00
_cell.angle_beta   90.00
_cell.angle_gamma   90.00
#
_symmetry.space_group_name_H-M   'P 1'
#
loop_
_entity.id
_entity.type
_entity.pdbx_description
1 polymer ?
#
loop_
_entity_poly.entity_id
_entity_poly.type
_entity_poly.pdbx_seq_one_letter_code
_entity_poly.pdbx_strand_id
1 'polypeptide(L)' 'MNEEIANVYEDAASELNAKIALYREQYYEFEKILEACYDMIVKNHKHTLKGKKLLVRTMLHYMYCNCDLGRKA' A
#
# COMPACT_ATOMS: atom_id res chain seq x y z
N MET A 1 20.41 -8.90 -7.89
CA MET A 1 19.29 -8.62 -8.82
C MET A 1 17.93 -8.71 -8.12
N ASN A 2 17.70 -9.67 -7.20
CA ASN A 2 16.45 -9.70 -6.42
C ASN A 2 16.47 -8.85 -5.15
N GLU A 3 17.64 -8.59 -4.56
CA GLU A 3 17.76 -7.79 -3.33
C GLU A 3 17.33 -6.33 -3.50
N GLU A 4 17.66 -5.68 -4.63
CA GLU A 4 17.24 -4.30 -4.87
C GLU A 4 15.72 -4.17 -4.95
N ILE A 5 15.06 -5.11 -5.61
CA ILE A 5 13.58 -5.13 -5.73
C ILE A 5 12.95 -5.44 -4.36
N ALA A 6 13.55 -6.36 -3.60
CA ALA A 6 13.10 -6.65 -2.23
C ALA A 6 13.23 -5.42 -1.33
N ASN A 7 14.35 -4.70 -1.39
CA ASN A 7 14.56 -3.49 -0.60
C ASN A 7 13.53 -2.40 -0.96
N VAL A 8 13.24 -2.18 -2.26
CA VAL A 8 12.21 -1.23 -2.69
C VAL A 8 10.82 -1.65 -2.20
N TYR A 9 10.52 -2.95 -2.21
CA TYR A 9 9.25 -3.47 -1.68
C TYR A 9 9.15 -3.26 -0.16
N GLU A 10 10.20 -3.58 0.60
CA GLU A 10 10.23 -3.44 2.06
C GLU A 10 10.13 -1.98 2.49
N ASP A 11 10.82 -1.08 1.78
CA ASP A 11 10.74 0.36 2.01
C ASP A 11 9.31 0.88 1.78
N ALA A 12 8.70 0.51 0.65
CA ALA A 12 7.32 0.88 0.35
C ALA A 12 6.31 0.32 1.36
N ALA A 13 6.48 -0.93 1.79
CA ALA A 13 5.63 -1.56 2.80
C ALA A 13 5.77 -0.86 4.17
N SER A 14 7.00 -0.51 4.56
CA SER A 14 7.30 0.21 5.80
C SER A 14 6.69 1.61 5.80
N GLU A 15 6.83 2.35 4.70
CA GLU A 15 6.26 3.70 4.58
C GLU A 15 4.72 3.67 4.61
N LEU A 16 4.11 2.70 3.91
CA LEU A 16 2.67 2.50 3.95
C LEU A 16 2.19 2.15 5.36
N ASN A 17 2.89 1.26 6.07
CA ASN A 17 2.57 0.93 7.46
C ASN A 17 2.62 2.14 8.38
N ALA A 18 3.65 2.98 8.26
CA ALA A 18 3.77 4.18 9.09
C ALA A 18 2.56 5.12 8.87
N LYS A 19 2.16 5.32 7.62
CA LYS A 19 0.94 6.10 7.31
C LYS A 19 -0.31 5.42 7.86
N ILE A 20 -0.47 4.12 7.62
CA ILE A 20 -1.63 3.35 8.12
C ILE A 20 -1.73 3.47 9.65
N ALA A 21 -0.62 3.36 10.38
CA ALA A 21 -0.60 3.49 11.84
C ALA A 21 -1.09 4.86 12.31
N LEU A 22 -0.66 5.95 11.64
CA LEU A 22 -1.10 7.32 11.97
C LEU A 22 -2.59 7.56 11.73
N TYR A 23 -3.14 6.96 10.67
CA TYR A 23 -4.53 7.17 10.28
C TYR A 23 -5.47 6.06 10.78
N ARG A 24 -4.96 4.99 11.41
CA ARG A 24 -5.74 3.80 11.79
C ARG A 24 -6.96 4.12 12.64
N GLU A 25 -6.83 5.08 13.55
CA GLU A 25 -7.93 5.48 14.43
C GLU A 25 -9.02 6.29 13.71
N GLN A 26 -8.70 6.87 12.54
CA GLN A 26 -9.64 7.65 11.73
C GLN A 26 -10.52 6.76 10.83
N TYR A 27 -10.17 5.49 10.68
CA TYR A 27 -10.89 4.53 9.85
C TYR A 27 -11.38 3.35 10.69
N TYR A 28 -12.69 3.16 10.72
CA TYR A 28 -13.32 2.03 11.41
C TYR A 28 -12.99 0.68 10.73
N GLU A 29 -12.83 0.70 9.40
CA GLU A 29 -12.61 -0.48 8.56
C GLU A 29 -11.27 -0.36 7.84
N PHE A 30 -10.46 -1.42 7.89
CA PHE A 30 -9.16 -1.45 7.25
C PHE A 30 -9.27 -1.36 5.71
N GLU A 31 -10.36 -1.88 5.16
CA GLU A 31 -10.72 -1.80 3.75
C GLU A 31 -10.78 -0.35 3.27
N LYS A 32 -11.26 0.58 4.11
CA LYS A 32 -11.29 2.01 3.77
C LYS A 32 -9.91 2.63 3.74
N ILE A 33 -8.99 2.14 4.58
CA ILE A 33 -7.59 2.55 4.54
C ILE A 33 -6.94 2.06 3.25
N LEU A 34 -7.15 0.80 2.87
CA LEU A 34 -6.63 0.24 1.63
C LEU A 34 -7.15 1.00 0.39
N GLU A 35 -8.43 1.34 0.36
CA GLU A 35 -9.00 2.11 -0.75
C GLU A 35 -8.43 3.55 -0.78
N ALA A 36 -8.23 4.18 0.38
CA ALA A 36 -7.57 5.50 0.46
C ALA A 36 -6.12 5.45 -0.05
N CYS A 37 -5.35 4.41 0.33
CA CYS A 37 -4.00 4.19 -0.18
C CYS A 37 -4.00 4.00 -1.70
N TYR A 38 -4.89 3.16 -2.23
CA TYR A 38 -5.05 2.94 -3.66
C TYR A 38 -5.35 4.26 -4.39
N ASP A 39 -6.32 5.02 -3.89
CA ASP A 39 -6.73 6.30 -4.47
C ASP A 39 -5.58 7.30 -4.49
N MET A 40 -4.81 7.41 -3.40
CA MET A 40 -3.65 8.29 -3.30
C MET A 40 -2.59 7.92 -4.35
N ILE A 41 -2.25 6.63 -4.46
CA ILE A 41 -1.24 6.14 -5.42
C ILE A 41 -1.70 6.41 -6.87
N VAL A 42 -2.94 6.08 -7.19
CA VAL A 42 -3.48 6.25 -8.56
C VAL A 42 -3.66 7.73 -8.92
N LYS A 43 -4.09 8.58 -7.98
CA LYS A 43 -4.23 10.04 -8.23
C LYS A 43 -2.87 10.69 -8.46
N ASN A 44 -1.88 10.39 -7.63
CA ASN A 44 -0.55 11.00 -7.72
C ASN A 44 0.23 10.55 -8.97
N HIS A 45 0.00 9.33 -9.45
CA HIS A 45 0.70 8.77 -10.62
C HIS A 45 -0.22 8.44 -11.78
N LYS A 46 -1.29 9.24 -11.97
CA LYS A 46 -2.37 9.00 -12.95
C LYS A 46 -1.86 8.71 -14.37
N HIS A 47 -0.82 9.39 -14.82
CA HIS A 47 -0.24 9.21 -16.15
C HIS A 47 0.56 7.91 -16.27
N THR A 48 1.41 7.62 -15.29
CA THR A 48 2.27 6.42 -15.26
C THR A 48 1.48 5.12 -15.03
N LEU A 49 0.39 5.21 -14.27
CA LEU A 49 -0.45 4.07 -13.89
C LEU A 49 -1.67 3.86 -14.82
N LYS A 50 -1.77 4.59 -15.93
CA LYS A 50 -2.84 4.40 -16.92
C LYS A 50 -2.82 2.95 -17.42
N GLY A 51 -3.93 2.23 -17.24
CA GLY A 51 -4.04 0.80 -17.59
C GLY A 51 -3.38 -0.17 -16.60
N LYS A 52 -2.69 0.31 -15.54
CA LYS A 52 -1.99 -0.51 -14.55
C LYS A 52 -2.63 -0.49 -13.16
N LYS A 53 -3.88 0.00 -13.06
CA LYS A 53 -4.62 0.09 -11.80
C LYS A 53 -4.78 -1.27 -11.09
N LEU A 54 -5.01 -2.33 -11.86
CA LEU A 54 -5.10 -3.69 -11.34
C LEU A 54 -3.81 -4.10 -10.63
N LEU A 55 -2.64 -3.74 -11.17
CA LEU A 55 -1.35 -4.05 -10.55
C LEU A 55 -1.22 -3.42 -9.17
N VAL A 56 -1.61 -2.14 -9.02
CA VAL A 56 -1.60 -1.44 -7.72
C VAL A 56 -2.52 -2.13 -6.73
N ARG A 57 -3.74 -2.48 -7.17
CA ARG A 57 -4.73 -3.20 -6.36
C ARG A 57 -4.18 -4.54 -5.87
N THR A 58 -3.60 -5.32 -6.78
CA THR A 58 -3.01 -6.62 -6.47
C THR A 58 -1.84 -6.49 -5.49
N MET A 59 -0.97 -5.49 -5.68
CA MET A 59 0.17 -5.25 -4.77
C MET A 59 -0.28 -4.89 -3.36
N LEU A 60 -1.24 -3.97 -3.21
CA LEU A 60 -1.77 -3.60 -1.89
C LEU A 60 -2.42 -4.78 -1.18
N HIS A 61 -3.21 -5.60 -1.91
CA HIS A 61 -3.80 -6.81 -1.34
C HIS A 61 -2.76 -7.87 -1.00
N TYR A 62 -1.71 -8.03 -1.81
CA TYR A 62 -0.61 -8.93 -1.51
C TYR A 62 0.10 -8.54 -0.20
N MET A 63 0.45 -7.26 -0.06
CA MET A 63 1.07 -6.74 1.17
C MET A 63 0.14 -6.92 2.39
N TYR A 64 -1.17 -6.70 2.23
CA TYR A 64 -2.13 -6.94 3.31
C TYR A 64 -2.24 -8.43 3.69
N CYS A 65 -2.39 -9.33 2.70
CA CYS A 65 -2.52 -10.77 2.94
C CYS A 65 -1.28 -11.37 3.58
N ASN A 66 -0.08 -10.87 3.24
CA ASN A 66 1.18 -11.28 3.88
C ASN A 66 1.41 -10.64 5.25
N CYS A 67 0.41 -9.92 5.77
CA CYS A 67 0.49 -9.13 6.99
C CYS A 67 1.58 -8.04 6.95
N ASP A 68 2.13 -7.71 5.79
CA ASP A 68 3.08 -6.61 5.65
C ASP A 68 2.40 -5.26 5.85
N LEU A 69 1.06 -5.18 5.75
CA LEU A 69 0.28 -4.00 6.13
C LEU A 69 -0.60 -4.27 7.35
N GLY A 70 -0.62 -3.34 8.32
CA GLY A 70 -1.61 -3.33 9.39
C GLY A 70 -1.30 -4.23 10.60
N ARG A 71 -0.08 -4.76 10.73
CA ARG A 71 0.40 -5.32 12.01
C ARG A 71 0.33 -4.22 13.07
N LYS A 72 -0.35 -4.48 14.19
CA LYS A 72 -0.18 -3.68 15.40
C LYS A 72 1.23 -3.99 15.90
N ALA A 73 2.10 -2.97 15.92
CA ALA A 73 3.33 -3.01 16.69
C ALA A 73 2.99 -3.08 18.19
#